data_AF-A0A660M311-F1
#
_entry.id   AF-A0A660M311-F1
#
_cell.length_a   1.000
_cell.length_b   1.000
_cell.length_c   1.000
_cell.angle_alpha   90.00
_cell.angle_beta   90.00
_cell.angle_gamma   90.00
#
_symmetry.space_group_name_H-M   'P 1'
#
loop_
_entity.id
_entity.type
_entity.pdbx_description
1 polymer ?
#
loop_
_entity_poly.entity_id
_entity_poly.type
_entity_poly.pdbx_seq_one_letter_code
_entity_poly.pdbx_strand_id
1 'polypeptide(L)'
;MDTPPFNNLIHNDIDMFWSNRLDLIHSTADVRSFVCEYLPLLGIDYDTSIAKTILQLRHIDVVEAQSLVSEITALAKLIYDERDMSARLKLWQQLAKTVGYDKEI
;
A
#
# COMPACT_ATOMS: atom_id res chain seq x y z
N MET A 1 2.20 -25.70 -1.80
CA MET A 1 2.49 -24.32 -1.36
C MET A 1 1.38 -23.47 -1.93
N ASP A 2 0.27 -23.40 -1.20
CA ASP A 2 -0.92 -22.68 -1.61
C ASP A 2 -0.59 -21.18 -1.62
N THR A 3 -0.37 -20.65 -2.82
CA THR A 3 -0.37 -19.20 -3.01
C THR A 3 -1.75 -18.72 -2.58
N PRO A 4 -1.88 -17.69 -1.71
CA PRO A 4 -3.20 -17.23 -1.31
C PRO A 4 -4.02 -16.85 -2.57
N PRO A 5 -5.36 -16.82 -2.50
CA PRO A 5 -6.23 -16.47 -3.62
C PRO A 5 -5.98 -15.07 -4.21
N PHE A 6 -5.06 -14.31 -3.61
CA PHE A 6 -4.52 -13.04 -4.06
C PHE A 6 -4.16 -13.00 -5.54
N ASN A 7 -3.49 -14.03 -6.07
CA ASN A 7 -2.82 -13.87 -7.38
C ASN A 7 -3.78 -13.85 -8.57
N ASN A 8 -4.88 -14.62 -8.52
CA ASN A 8 -5.84 -14.69 -9.63
C ASN A 8 -6.98 -13.67 -9.50
N LEU A 9 -7.38 -13.31 -8.28
CA LEU A 9 -8.44 -12.31 -8.05
C LEU A 9 -7.94 -10.88 -8.33
N ILE A 10 -6.72 -10.54 -7.91
CA ILE A 10 -6.10 -9.24 -8.21
C ILE A 10 -5.82 -9.11 -9.71
N HIS A 11 -5.36 -10.18 -10.39
CA HIS A 11 -5.05 -10.05 -11.82
C HIS A 11 -6.28 -9.91 -12.72
N ASN A 12 -7.38 -10.57 -12.38
CA ASN A 12 -8.58 -10.58 -13.23
C ASN A 12 -9.41 -9.30 -13.08
N ASP A 13 -9.40 -8.67 -11.91
CA ASP A 13 -10.13 -7.40 -11.69
C ASP A 13 -9.47 -6.58 -10.58
N ILE A 14 -8.27 -6.08 -10.87
CA ILE A 14 -7.43 -5.33 -9.92
C ILE A 14 -8.16 -4.10 -9.40
N ASP A 15 -8.89 -3.41 -10.27
CA ASP A 15 -9.59 -2.17 -9.94
C ASP A 15 -10.77 -2.45 -9.01
N MET A 16 -11.59 -3.46 -9.30
CA MET A 16 -12.71 -3.86 -8.41
C MET A 16 -12.21 -4.39 -7.07
N PHE A 17 -11.13 -5.18 -7.05
CA PHE A 17 -10.52 -5.65 -5.79
C PHE A 17 -10.12 -4.47 -4.91
N TRP A 18 -9.43 -3.46 -5.48
CA TRP A 18 -8.99 -2.30 -4.72
C TRP A 18 -10.15 -1.42 -4.27
N SER A 19 -11.14 -1.15 -5.13
CA SER A 19 -12.35 -0.41 -4.73
C SER A 19 -13.03 -1.06 -3.52
N ASN A 20 -13.28 -2.37 -3.56
CA ASN A 20 -13.90 -3.09 -2.44
C ASN A 20 -13.09 -3.00 -1.14
N ARG A 21 -11.76 -2.93 -1.22
CA ARG A 21 -10.89 -2.82 -0.03
C ARG A 21 -10.81 -1.39 0.50
N LEU A 22 -10.85 -0.40 -0.39
CA LEU A 22 -10.88 1.02 -0.04
C LEU A 22 -12.21 1.41 0.60
N ASP A 23 -13.32 0.79 0.18
CA ASP A 23 -14.65 1.00 0.77
C ASP A 23 -14.73 0.59 2.26
N LEU A 24 -13.79 -0.22 2.74
CA LEU A 24 -13.69 -0.62 4.15
C LEU A 24 -12.92 0.38 5.02
N ILE A 25 -12.37 1.43 4.42
CA ILE A 25 -11.54 2.41 5.13
C ILE A 25 -12.43 3.55 5.62
N HIS A 26 -12.61 3.61 6.93
CA HIS A 26 -13.46 4.63 7.57
C HIS A 26 -12.70 5.48 8.59
N SER A 27 -11.41 5.21 8.79
CA SER A 27 -10.60 5.88 9.79
C SER A 27 -9.11 5.87 9.45
N THR A 28 -8.33 6.69 10.16
CA THR A 28 -6.86 6.68 10.11
C THR A 28 -6.28 5.33 10.52
N ALA A 29 -6.93 4.60 11.42
CA ALA A 29 -6.50 3.27 11.84
C ALA A 29 -6.65 2.26 10.69
N ASP A 30 -7.75 2.34 9.95
CA ASP A 30 -8.00 1.47 8.79
C ASP A 30 -6.98 1.75 7.68
N VAL A 31 -6.62 3.01 7.44
CA VAL A 31 -5.54 3.38 6.50
C VAL A 31 -4.22 2.72 6.89
N ARG A 32 -3.83 2.78 8.17
CA ARG A 32 -2.61 2.14 8.66
C ARG A 32 -2.68 0.63 8.47
N SER A 33 -3.78 0.01 8.92
CA SER A 33 -3.97 -1.43 8.82
C SER A 33 -3.93 -1.91 7.38
N PHE A 34 -4.59 -1.18 6.47
CA PHE A 34 -4.59 -1.47 5.04
C PHE A 34 -3.17 -1.53 4.50
N VAL A 35 -2.34 -0.51 4.73
CA VAL A 35 -0.96 -0.50 4.24
C VAL A 35 -0.13 -1.61 4.88
N CYS A 36 -0.22 -1.76 6.21
CA CYS A 36 0.52 -2.79 6.96
C CYS A 36 0.23 -4.21 6.49
N GLU A 37 -0.98 -4.49 5.99
CA GLU A 37 -1.36 -5.82 5.49
C GLU A 37 -0.55 -6.24 4.26
N TYR A 38 -0.15 -5.29 3.41
CA TYR A 38 0.55 -5.59 2.15
C TYR A 38 2.08 -5.49 2.25
N LEU A 39 2.63 -4.83 3.28
CA LEU A 39 4.08 -4.74 3.49
C LEU A 39 4.81 -6.10 3.54
N PRO A 40 4.26 -7.17 4.15
CA PRO A 40 4.88 -8.50 4.11
C PRO A 40 5.05 -9.12 2.72
N LEU A 41 4.37 -8.58 1.70
CA LEU A 41 4.38 -9.11 0.33
C LEU A 41 5.44 -8.45 -0.55
N LEU A 42 6.20 -7.49 -0.02
CA LEU A 42 7.32 -6.86 -0.73
C LEU A 42 8.38 -7.91 -1.13
N GLY A 43 8.97 -7.75 -2.32
CA GLY A 43 9.99 -8.67 -2.84
C GLY A 43 9.48 -9.90 -3.58
N ILE A 44 8.17 -10.18 -3.55
CA ILE A 44 7.53 -11.26 -4.33
C ILE A 44 6.88 -10.67 -5.59
N ASP A 45 7.62 -9.87 -6.37
CA ASP A 45 7.14 -9.16 -7.57
C ASP A 45 5.99 -8.14 -7.39
N TYR A 46 5.44 -8.00 -6.18
CA TYR A 46 4.25 -7.17 -5.93
C TYR A 46 4.55 -5.71 -5.62
N ASP A 47 5.82 -5.32 -5.46
CA ASP A 47 6.25 -3.98 -5.07
C ASP A 47 5.52 -2.86 -5.85
N THR A 48 5.57 -2.94 -7.19
CA THR A 48 4.89 -1.97 -8.07
C THR A 48 3.37 -1.98 -7.92
N SER A 49 2.75 -3.15 -7.75
CA SER A 49 1.31 -3.28 -7.58
C SER A 49 0.85 -2.73 -6.23
N ILE A 50 1.62 -2.96 -5.16
CA ILE A 50 1.35 -2.43 -3.83
C ILE A 50 1.52 -0.90 -3.84
N ALA A 51 2.55 -0.37 -4.49
CA ALA A 51 2.70 1.08 -4.64
C ALA A 51 1.49 1.71 -5.38
N LYS A 52 1.07 1.13 -6.51
CA LYS A 52 -0.13 1.57 -7.25
C LYS A 52 -1.40 1.53 -6.41
N THR A 53 -1.52 0.52 -5.57
CA THR A 53 -2.63 0.35 -4.65
C THR A 53 -2.68 1.45 -3.61
N ILE A 54 -1.56 1.69 -2.93
CA ILE A 54 -1.47 2.72 -1.90
C ILE A 54 -1.76 4.09 -2.52
N LEU A 55 -1.38 4.32 -3.79
CA LEU A 55 -1.75 5.52 -4.53
C LEU A 55 -3.27 5.73 -4.69
N GLN A 56 -4.08 4.66 -4.65
CA GLN A 56 -5.54 4.78 -4.71
C GLN A 56 -6.15 5.30 -3.40
N LEU A 57 -5.43 5.26 -2.27
CA LEU A 57 -5.91 5.83 -1.00
C LEU A 57 -6.22 7.31 -1.11
N ARG A 58 -5.66 8.04 -2.09
CA ARG A 58 -6.02 9.44 -2.37
C ARG A 58 -7.50 9.67 -2.67
N HIS A 59 -8.23 8.62 -3.02
CA HIS A 59 -9.64 8.66 -3.40
C HIS A 59 -10.60 8.38 -2.26
N ILE A 60 -10.10 8.01 -1.07
CA ILE A 60 -10.96 7.83 0.10
C ILE A 60 -11.36 9.21 0.65
N ASP A 61 -12.62 9.35 1.05
CA ASP A 61 -13.16 10.57 1.65
C ASP A 61 -13.25 10.42 3.18
N VAL A 62 -12.08 10.32 3.82
CA VAL A 62 -11.95 10.21 5.28
C VAL A 62 -11.15 11.40 5.79
N VAL A 63 -11.87 12.42 6.25
CA VAL A 63 -11.31 13.73 6.64
C VAL A 63 -10.19 13.60 7.68
N GLU A 64 -10.40 12.76 8.70
CA GLU A 64 -9.43 12.55 9.78
C GLU A 64 -8.16 11.83 9.32
N ALA A 65 -8.23 11.10 8.21
CA ALA A 65 -7.11 10.36 7.65
C ALA A 65 -6.35 11.15 6.57
N GLN A 66 -6.88 12.28 6.10
CA GLN A 66 -6.38 13.00 4.93
C GLN A 66 -4.89 13.38 5.01
N SER A 67 -4.41 13.76 6.20
CA SER A 67 -3.00 14.07 6.43
C SER A 67 -2.11 12.84 6.20
N LEU A 68 -2.47 11.71 6.81
CA LEU A 68 -1.76 10.44 6.65
C LEU A 68 -1.83 9.95 5.19
N VAL A 69 -3.01 10.01 4.57
CA VAL A 69 -3.23 9.65 3.16
C VAL A 69 -2.33 10.47 2.24
N SER A 70 -2.19 11.77 2.48
CA SER A 70 -1.32 12.63 1.69
C SER A 70 0.15 12.22 1.79
N GLU A 71 0.61 11.88 3.00
CA GLU A 71 1.99 11.45 3.23
C GLU A 71 2.29 10.08 2.59
N ILE A 72 1.44 9.07 2.82
CA ILE A 72 1.65 7.73 2.27
C ILE A 72 1.54 7.71 0.75
N THR A 73 0.65 8.51 0.16
CA THR A 73 0.50 8.56 -1.31
C THR A 73 1.67 9.29 -1.96
N ALA A 74 2.25 10.30 -1.30
CA ALA A 74 3.49 10.92 -1.74
C ALA A 74 4.65 9.92 -1.74
N LEU A 75 4.82 9.15 -0.66
CA LEU A 75 5.83 8.10 -0.58
C LEU A 75 5.62 6.99 -1.62
N ALA A 76 4.38 6.52 -1.78
CA ALA A 76 4.04 5.52 -2.78
C ALA A 76 4.34 5.98 -4.21
N LYS A 77 4.19 7.29 -4.49
CA LYS A 77 4.55 7.85 -5.80
C LYS A 77 6.06 7.80 -6.02
N LEU A 78 6.85 8.18 -5.02
CA LEU A 78 8.31 8.09 -5.09
C LEU A 78 8.77 6.63 -5.27
N ILE A 79 8.17 5.69 -4.55
CA ILE A 79 8.44 4.25 -4.68
C ILE A 79 8.18 3.77 -6.10
N TYR A 80 7.04 4.15 -6.68
CA TYR A 80 6.64 3.75 -8.03
C TYR A 80 7.60 4.26 -9.10
N ASP A 81 8.09 5.50 -8.96
CA ASP A 81 8.97 6.15 -9.93
C ASP A 81 10.46 5.79 -9.75
N GLU A 82 10.88 5.36 -8.55
CA GLU A 82 12.27 5.01 -8.23
C GLU A 82 12.71 3.72 -8.93
N ARG A 83 13.88 3.72 -9.59
CA ARG A 83 14.43 2.56 -10.31
C ARG A 83 15.52 1.84 -9.52
N ASP A 84 16.21 2.53 -8.62
CA ASP A 84 17.23 1.94 -7.78
C ASP A 84 16.58 1.13 -6.64
N MET A 85 16.86 -0.17 -6.60
CA MET A 85 16.26 -1.07 -5.61
C MET A 85 16.61 -0.67 -4.16
N SER A 86 17.82 -0.15 -3.93
CA SER A 86 18.26 0.23 -2.58
C SER A 86 17.58 1.51 -2.10
N ALA A 87 17.41 2.49 -2.98
CA ALA A 87 16.64 3.71 -2.73
C ALA A 87 15.16 3.39 -2.51
N ARG A 88 14.60 2.50 -3.33
CA ARG A 88 13.21 2.05 -3.20
C ARG A 88 12.97 1.33 -1.87
N LEU A 89 13.89 0.48 -1.42
CA LEU A 89 13.82 -0.15 -0.10
C LEU A 89 13.78 0.88 1.04
N LYS A 90 14.60 1.93 0.96
CA LYS A 90 14.58 3.02 1.96
C LYS A 90 13.23 3.75 2.01
N LEU A 91 12.61 3.95 0.85
CA LEU A 91 11.27 4.55 0.77
C LEU A 91 10.20 3.63 1.38
N TRP A 92 10.28 2.32 1.14
CA TRP A 92 9.39 1.35 1.80
C TRP A 92 9.55 1.34 3.32
N GLN A 93 10.79 1.39 3.81
CA GLN A 93 11.08 1.49 5.24
C GLN A 93 10.54 2.80 5.85
N GLN A 94 10.60 3.91 5.10
CA GLN A 94 10.00 5.17 5.53
C GLN A 94 8.48 5.07 5.59
N LEU A 95 7.85 4.51 4.56
CA LEU A 95 6.40 4.31 4.51
C LEU A 95 5.92 3.40 5.65
N ALA A 96 6.65 2.33 5.95
CA ALA A 96 6.40 1.44 7.08
C ALA A 96 6.41 2.17 8.42
N LYS A 97 7.41 3.05 8.64
CA LYS A 97 7.46 3.88 9.85
C LYS A 97 6.27 4.85 9.93
N THR A 98 5.89 5.49 8.83
CA THR A 98 4.74 6.41 8.77
C THR A 98 3.43 5.71 9.18
N VAL A 99 3.25 4.44 8.81
CA VAL A 99 2.04 3.68 9.17
C VAL A 99 2.14 2.90 10.49
N GLY A 100 3.27 2.96 11.18
CA GLY A 100 3.49 2.25 12.45
C GLY A 100 3.70 0.74 12.28
N TYR A 101 4.35 0.33 11.19
CA TYR A 101 4.72 -1.06 10.97
C TYR A 101 6.08 -1.35 11.62
N ASP A 102 6.06 -2.06 12.74
CA ASP A 102 7.24 -2.28 13.60
C ASP A 102 8.14 -3.45 13.17
N LYS A 103 7.76 -4.20 12.13
CA LYS A 103 8.55 -5.33 11.63
C LYS A 103 9.57 -4.87 10.61
N GLU A 104 10.67 -5.62 10.51
CA GLU A 104 11.67 -5.40 9.47
C GLU A 104 11.06 -5.66 8.08
N ILE A 105 11.51 -4.84 7.12
CA ILE A 105 11.25 -4.95 5.68
C ILE A 105 12.54 -5.35 4.99
#